data_AF-A0A1W1IDT6-F1
#
_entry.id   AF-A0A1W1IDT6-F1
#
_cell.length_a   1.000
_cell.length_b   1.000
_cell.length_c   1.000
_cell.angle_alpha   90.00
_cell.angle_beta   90.00
_cell.angle_gamma   90.00
#
_symmetry.space_group_name_H-M   'P 1'
#
loop_
_entity.id
_entity.type
_entity.pdbx_description
1 polymer ?
#
loop_
_entity_poly.entity_id
_entity_poly.type
_entity_poly.pdbx_seq_one_letter_code
_entity_poly.pdbx_strand_id
1 'polypeptide(L)'
;MPVYNGNSIEEAIGNGLNDLQLSYDNVTINILSDVLENNLGEVIRQAEVEVKKKESKRTRYAKYGVAFGSGILANRLLSNKIPRSNRWGVLGFLTLFILLLFGLVIGMDAESTPQIQVPGSSRQFESVNFSIVAQQFEDAGFSNITLTPIEDLKFGIITKDGEVEKVTVSGNEEYVIEKWYRQDVPINIYYHTFEPEK
;
A
#
# COMPACT_ATOMS: atom_id res chain seq x y z
N MET A 1 19.42 -4.60 9.55
CA MET A 1 18.11 -5.30 9.39
C MET A 1 18.44 -6.71 8.95
N PRO A 2 17.76 -7.76 9.44
CA PRO A 2 18.15 -9.12 9.11
C PRO A 2 17.86 -9.40 7.63
N VAL A 3 18.90 -9.80 6.93
CA VAL A 3 18.86 -10.25 5.53
C VAL A 3 19.07 -11.75 5.54
N TYR A 4 18.25 -12.46 4.79
CA TYR A 4 18.26 -13.90 4.69
C TYR A 4 18.57 -14.32 3.28
N ASN A 5 19.37 -15.39 3.18
CA ASN A 5 19.86 -15.91 1.90
C ASN A 5 19.24 -17.28 1.64
N GLY A 6 19.09 -17.63 0.37
CA GLY A 6 18.61 -18.95 -0.06
C GLY A 6 19.01 -19.26 -1.50
N ASN A 7 18.95 -20.53 -1.87
CA ASN A 7 19.13 -20.96 -3.27
C ASN A 7 17.86 -20.70 -4.10
N SER A 8 16.78 -20.23 -3.46
CA SER A 8 15.63 -19.59 -4.08
C SER A 8 15.12 -18.46 -3.18
N ILE A 9 14.30 -17.56 -3.74
CA ILE A 9 13.62 -16.51 -2.97
C ILE A 9 12.74 -17.15 -1.87
N GLU A 10 12.08 -18.26 -2.17
CA GLU A 10 11.22 -19.00 -1.22
C GLU A 10 12.01 -19.57 -0.04
N GLU A 11 13.20 -20.13 -0.31
CA GLU A 11 14.11 -20.64 0.72
C GLU A 11 14.61 -19.49 1.61
N ALA A 12 14.98 -18.36 1.00
CA ALA A 12 15.44 -17.18 1.72
C ALA A 12 14.33 -16.62 2.64
N ILE A 13 13.08 -16.57 2.17
CA ILE A 13 11.93 -16.15 2.98
C ILE A 13 11.63 -17.17 4.08
N GLY A 14 11.64 -18.47 3.76
CA GLY A 14 11.41 -19.54 4.74
C GLY A 14 12.41 -19.50 5.88
N ASN A 15 13.69 -19.24 5.57
CA ASN A 15 14.74 -19.02 6.55
C ASN A 15 14.42 -17.82 7.45
N GLY A 16 13.98 -16.70 6.86
CA GLY A 16 13.62 -15.50 7.61
C GLY A 16 12.38 -15.64 8.50
N LEU A 17 11.36 -16.36 8.03
CA LEU A 17 10.14 -16.61 8.80
C LEU A 17 10.41 -17.56 9.98
N ASN A 18 11.23 -18.59 9.77
CA ASN A 18 11.61 -19.55 10.80
C ASN A 18 12.47 -18.90 11.89
N ASP A 19 13.46 -18.09 11.50
CA ASP A 19 14.32 -17.36 12.45
C ASP A 19 13.54 -16.34 13.29
N LEU A 20 12.61 -15.61 12.66
CA LEU A 20 11.78 -14.63 13.34
C LEU A 20 10.56 -15.24 14.08
N GLN A 21 10.25 -16.52 13.85
CA GLN A 21 9.03 -17.20 14.31
C GLN A 21 7.75 -16.42 13.94
N LEU A 22 7.72 -15.85 12.74
CA LEU A 22 6.60 -15.05 12.24
C LEU A 22 5.87 -15.79 11.12
N SER A 23 4.57 -15.52 11.01
CA SER A 23 3.76 -15.95 9.85
C SER A 23 3.94 -14.95 8.70
N TYR A 24 3.78 -15.43 7.47
CA TYR A 24 3.76 -14.61 6.24
C TYR A 24 2.89 -13.35 6.38
N ASP A 25 1.72 -13.46 7.01
CA ASP A 25 0.76 -12.35 7.17
C ASP A 25 1.24 -11.17 8.04
N ASN A 26 2.26 -11.42 8.86
CA ASN A 26 2.77 -10.47 9.85
C ASN A 26 4.13 -9.90 9.47
N VAL A 27 4.59 -10.14 8.25
CA VAL A 27 5.89 -9.65 7.78
C VAL A 27 5.76 -8.83 6.50
N THR A 28 6.67 -7.88 6.34
CA THR A 28 6.95 -7.19 5.09
C THR A 28 8.23 -7.79 4.54
N ILE A 29 8.17 -8.27 3.30
CA ILE A 29 9.29 -8.92 2.61
C ILE A 29 9.76 -7.98 1.51
N ASN A 30 11.03 -7.59 1.56
CA ASN A 30 11.70 -6.83 0.52
C ASN A 30 12.71 -7.74 -0.20
N ILE A 31 12.55 -7.92 -1.50
CA ILE A 31 13.48 -8.72 -2.31
C ILE A 31 14.65 -7.82 -2.71
N LEU A 32 15.86 -8.16 -2.25
CA LEU A 32 17.07 -7.37 -2.53
C LEU A 32 17.76 -7.84 -3.81
N SER A 33 17.79 -9.15 -4.05
CA SER A 33 18.32 -9.73 -5.28
C SER A 33 17.84 -11.15 -5.51
N ASP A 34 17.78 -11.52 -6.79
CA ASP A 34 17.47 -12.86 -7.25
C ASP A 34 18.71 -13.75 -7.42
N VAL A 35 18.49 -15.04 -7.58
CA VAL A 35 19.50 -16.06 -7.88
C VAL A 35 20.13 -15.79 -9.25
N LEU A 36 21.46 -15.82 -9.32
CA LEU A 36 22.18 -15.73 -10.58
C LEU A 36 22.88 -17.06 -10.86
N GLU A 37 22.53 -17.69 -11.97
CA GLU A 37 23.18 -18.90 -12.46
C GLU A 37 24.05 -18.60 -13.69
N ASN A 38 25.17 -19.29 -13.84
CA ASN A 38 25.94 -19.25 -15.07
C ASN A 38 25.31 -20.14 -16.15
N ASN A 39 25.82 -20.07 -17.39
CA ASN A 39 25.37 -20.91 -18.51
C ASN A 39 25.58 -22.42 -18.31
N LEU A 40 26.18 -22.84 -17.19
CA LEU A 40 26.41 -24.23 -16.79
C LEU A 40 25.49 -24.66 -15.62
N GLY A 41 24.56 -23.80 -15.19
CA GLY A 41 23.63 -24.06 -14.08
C GLY A 41 24.26 -23.95 -12.68
N GLU A 42 25.43 -23.32 -12.57
CA GLU A 42 26.10 -23.11 -11.28
C GLU A 42 25.65 -21.78 -10.68
N VAL A 43 25.19 -21.84 -9.42
CA VAL A 43 24.73 -20.66 -8.67
C VAL A 43 25.91 -19.77 -8.34
N ILE A 44 25.98 -18.60 -8.97
CA ILE A 44 26.98 -17.56 -8.77
C ILE A 44 26.58 -16.63 -7.62
N ARG A 45 25.27 -16.40 -7.46
CA ARG A 45 24.71 -15.54 -6.41
C ARG A 45 23.42 -16.14 -5.85
N GLN A 46 23.30 -16.15 -4.53
CA GLN A 46 22.09 -16.56 -3.82
C GLN A 46 21.04 -15.44 -3.80
N ALA A 47 19.77 -15.84 -3.67
CA ALA A 47 18.69 -14.88 -3.44
C ALA A 47 18.87 -14.22 -2.06
N GLU A 48 18.63 -12.92 -2.00
CA GLU A 48 18.70 -12.13 -0.75
C GLU A 48 17.35 -11.47 -0.51
N VAL A 49 16.77 -11.72 0.66
CA VAL A 49 15.51 -11.09 1.09
C VAL A 49 15.66 -10.45 2.46
N GLU A 50 15.05 -9.30 2.62
CA GLU A 50 14.93 -8.61 3.90
C GLU A 50 13.53 -8.84 4.45
N VAL A 51 13.43 -9.42 5.65
CA VAL A 51 12.15 -9.71 6.30
C VAL A 51 11.99 -8.80 7.52
N LYS A 52 10.88 -8.06 7.56
CA LYS A 52 10.52 -7.11 8.64
C LYS A 52 9.19 -7.48 9.25
N LYS A 53 9.00 -7.24 10.55
CA LYS A 53 7.68 -7.35 11.18
C LYS A 53 6.79 -6.20 10.68
N LYS A 54 5.57 -6.52 10.25
CA LYS A 54 4.57 -5.54 9.79
C LYS A 54 4.18 -4.60 10.93
N GLU A 55 4.37 -3.30 10.74
CA GLU A 55 3.95 -2.29 11.73
C GLU A 55 2.47 -1.95 11.57
N SER A 56 1.69 -2.15 12.64
CA SER A 56 0.29 -1.74 12.70
C SER A 56 0.18 -0.21 12.75
N LYS A 57 -0.28 0.42 11.66
CA LYS A 57 -0.64 1.86 11.66
C LYS A 57 -1.88 2.08 12.53
N ARG A 58 -1.68 2.32 13.83
CA ARG A 58 -2.74 2.73 14.75
C ARG A 58 -3.19 4.15 14.40
N THR A 59 -4.28 4.27 13.64
CA THR A 59 -4.87 5.53 13.21
C THR A 59 -5.31 6.38 14.41
N ARG A 60 -4.64 7.53 14.62
CA ARG A 60 -4.94 8.49 15.70
C ARG A 60 -5.99 9.54 15.27
N TYR A 61 -7.19 9.11 14.89
CA TYR A 61 -8.29 10.04 14.59
C TYR A 61 -9.08 10.54 15.82
N ALA A 62 -8.70 10.14 17.05
CA ALA A 62 -9.33 10.63 18.28
C ALA A 62 -8.82 12.01 18.75
N LYS A 63 -8.44 12.91 17.84
CA LYS A 63 -7.93 14.27 18.19
C LYS A 63 -8.81 15.43 17.71
N TYR A 64 -9.88 15.15 16.97
CA TYR A 64 -10.92 16.14 16.62
C TYR A 64 -12.03 16.25 17.68
N GLY A 65 -11.70 16.00 18.96
CA GLY A 65 -12.48 16.49 20.10
C GLY A 65 -12.33 18.00 20.30
N VAL A 66 -12.32 18.79 19.21
CA VAL A 66 -12.13 20.25 19.21
C VAL A 66 -13.45 20.90 18.80
N ALA A 67 -14.46 20.90 19.67
CA ALA A 67 -15.66 21.72 19.43
C ALA A 67 -16.54 22.03 20.65
N PHE A 68 -16.18 21.67 21.89
CA PHE A 68 -17.03 22.02 23.05
C PHE A 68 -16.61 23.29 23.82
N GLY A 69 -15.40 23.84 23.57
CA GLY A 69 -14.87 24.99 24.31
C GLY A 69 -15.10 26.38 23.69
N SER A 70 -15.61 26.47 22.46
CA SER A 70 -15.75 27.74 21.71
C SER A 70 -16.85 28.66 22.25
N GLY A 71 -17.93 28.10 22.83
CA GLY A 71 -19.05 28.88 23.35
C GLY A 71 -18.71 29.77 24.55
N ILE A 72 -17.81 29.32 25.43
CA ILE A 72 -17.46 30.04 26.67
C ILE A 72 -16.49 31.20 26.39
N LEU A 73 -15.55 31.02 25.46
CA LEU A 73 -14.59 32.07 25.10
C LEU A 73 -15.21 33.22 24.29
N ALA A 74 -16.15 32.92 23.38
CA ALA A 74 -16.80 33.94 22.55
C ALA A 74 -17.57 34.98 23.38
N ASN A 75 -18.23 34.55 24.47
CA ASN A 75 -19.02 35.44 25.31
C ASN A 75 -18.17 36.42 26.15
N ARG A 76 -16.94 36.02 26.50
CA ARG A 76 -15.98 36.87 27.23
C ARG A 76 -15.36 37.94 26.31
N LEU A 77 -15.05 37.59 25.06
CA LEU A 77 -14.43 38.49 24.08
C LEU A 77 -15.39 39.58 23.55
N LEU A 78 -16.67 39.27 23.37
CA LEU A 78 -17.65 40.22 22.83
C LEU A 78 -18.19 41.23 23.85
N SER A 79 -17.76 41.14 25.11
CA SER A 79 -18.37 41.91 26.20
C SER A 79 -17.91 43.36 26.34
N ASN A 80 -16.75 43.71 25.80
CA ASN A 80 -16.04 44.95 26.15
C ASN A 80 -16.25 46.13 25.18
N LYS A 81 -16.84 45.91 23.99
CA LYS A 81 -16.97 46.96 22.95
C LYS A 81 -18.38 47.16 22.37
N ILE A 82 -19.35 46.29 22.65
CA ILE A 82 -20.66 46.31 21.98
C ILE A 82 -21.79 46.60 23.00
N PRO A 83 -22.60 47.67 22.80
CA PRO A 83 -23.67 48.06 23.70
C PRO A 83 -24.80 47.02 23.75
N ARG A 84 -25.34 46.79 24.95
CA ARG A 84 -26.26 45.66 25.25
C ARG A 84 -27.48 45.55 24.33
N SER A 85 -28.02 46.66 23.84
CA SER A 85 -29.19 46.70 22.94
C SER A 85 -28.94 46.05 21.58
N ASN A 86 -27.71 46.09 21.07
CA ASN A 86 -27.39 45.64 19.72
C ASN A 86 -26.64 44.29 19.73
N ARG A 87 -26.31 43.77 20.92
CA ARG A 87 -25.57 42.51 21.07
C ARG A 87 -26.29 41.33 20.44
N TRP A 88 -27.61 41.25 20.53
CA TRP A 88 -28.40 40.16 19.98
C TRP A 88 -28.40 40.16 18.45
N GLY A 89 -28.49 41.35 17.84
CA GLY A 89 -28.39 41.52 16.38
C GLY A 89 -26.99 41.21 15.85
N VAL A 90 -25.94 41.68 16.55
CA VAL A 90 -24.55 41.39 16.18
C VAL A 90 -24.22 39.91 16.38
N LEU A 91 -24.68 39.29 17.48
CA LEU A 91 -24.47 37.87 17.74
C LEU A 91 -25.20 37.01 16.69
N GLY A 92 -26.44 37.35 16.35
CA GLY A 92 -27.19 36.72 15.27
C GLY A 92 -26.47 36.82 13.92
N PHE A 93 -26.01 38.02 13.56
CA PHE A 93 -25.27 38.25 12.32
C PHE A 93 -23.94 37.49 12.27
N LEU A 94 -23.20 37.46 13.38
CA LEU A 94 -21.92 36.75 13.48
C LEU A 94 -22.11 35.23 13.43
N THR A 95 -23.18 34.70 14.05
CA THR A 95 -23.54 33.29 13.91
C THR A 95 -23.94 32.92 12.48
N LEU A 96 -24.70 33.77 11.80
CA LEU A 96 -25.13 33.54 10.42
C LEU A 96 -23.96 33.65 9.43
N PHE A 97 -23.04 34.58 9.68
CA PHE A 97 -21.79 34.70 8.91
C PHE A 97 -20.85 33.52 9.14
N ILE A 98 -20.76 33.00 10.37
CA ILE A 98 -20.02 31.77 10.65
C ILE A 98 -20.65 30.56 9.95
N LEU A 99 -21.98 30.42 9.95
CA LEU A 99 -22.67 29.36 9.22
C LEU A 99 -22.47 29.47 7.70
N LEU A 100 -22.45 30.69 7.15
CA LEU A 100 -22.14 30.95 5.74
C LEU A 100 -20.70 30.54 5.39
N LEU A 101 -19.73 30.86 6.25
CA LEU A 101 -18.33 30.45 6.08
C LEU A 101 -18.17 28.94 6.24
N PHE A 102 -18.88 28.32 7.18
CA PHE A 102 -18.84 26.86 7.37
C PHE A 102 -19.45 26.14 6.17
N GLY A 103 -20.55 26.64 5.60
CA GLY A 103 -21.14 26.12 4.37
C GLY A 103 -20.20 26.17 3.15
N LEU A 104 -19.31 27.17 3.09
CA LEU A 104 -18.27 27.29 2.06
C LEU A 104 -17.14 26.26 2.20
N VAL A 105 -16.87 25.77 3.41
CA VAL A 105 -15.82 24.79 3.70
C VAL A 105 -16.29 23.34 3.46
N ILE A 106 -17.60 23.07 3.49
CA ILE A 106 -18.16 21.71 3.32
C ILE A 106 -18.08 21.19 1.87
N GLY A 107 -17.64 22.01 0.91
CA GLY A 107 -17.52 21.63 -0.51
C GLY A 107 -16.13 21.17 -0.96
N MET A 108 -15.17 21.01 -0.06
CA MET A 108 -13.82 20.51 -0.38
C MET A 108 -13.62 19.12 0.22
N ASP A 109 -14.36 18.14 -0.30
CA ASP A 109 -13.83 16.77 -0.33
C ASP A 109 -12.73 16.76 -1.40
N ALA A 110 -11.56 17.31 -1.04
CA ALA A 110 -10.34 16.94 -1.73
C ALA A 110 -10.14 15.46 -1.39
N GLU A 111 -10.74 14.59 -2.18
CA GLU A 111 -10.46 13.16 -2.21
C GLU A 111 -9.00 13.01 -2.64
N SER A 112 -8.09 13.31 -1.72
CA SER A 112 -6.67 13.03 -1.88
C SER A 112 -6.56 11.52 -1.76
N THR A 113 -6.78 10.84 -2.87
CA THR A 113 -6.52 9.40 -2.96
C THR A 113 -5.09 9.19 -2.49
N PRO A 114 -4.88 8.36 -1.46
CA PRO A 114 -3.54 8.11 -0.95
C PRO A 114 -2.71 7.55 -2.12
N GLN A 115 -1.64 8.26 -2.44
CA GLN A 115 -0.69 7.79 -3.44
C GLN A 115 0.33 6.89 -2.75
N ILE A 116 0.67 5.79 -3.40
CA ILE A 116 1.47 4.70 -2.88
C ILE A 116 2.56 4.37 -3.91
N GLN A 117 3.76 4.06 -3.44
CA GLN A 117 4.84 3.57 -4.28
C GLN A 117 4.72 2.07 -4.48
N VAL A 118 5.10 1.58 -5.65
CA VAL A 118 5.10 0.15 -5.93
C VAL A 118 6.22 -0.55 -5.13
N PRO A 119 5.99 -1.77 -4.63
CA PRO A 119 6.94 -2.47 -3.75
C PRO A 119 8.23 -2.94 -4.46
N GLY A 120 8.20 -3.07 -5.80
CA GLY A 120 9.33 -3.53 -6.59
C GLY A 120 9.10 -3.28 -8.09
N SER A 121 10.08 -3.61 -8.92
CA SER A 121 9.95 -3.57 -10.39
C SER A 121 9.40 -4.88 -10.94
N SER A 122 8.86 -4.85 -12.17
CA SER A 122 8.40 -6.05 -12.88
C SER A 122 9.45 -7.16 -12.90
N ARG A 123 10.71 -6.82 -13.17
CA ARG A 123 11.84 -7.78 -13.20
C ARG A 123 12.16 -8.44 -11.86
N GLN A 124 11.84 -7.79 -10.74
CA GLN A 124 12.04 -8.40 -9.42
C GLN A 124 10.92 -9.38 -9.05
N PHE A 125 9.81 -9.33 -9.78
CA PHE A 125 8.67 -10.23 -9.61
C PHE A 125 8.67 -11.37 -10.62
N GLU A 126 9.48 -11.27 -11.68
CA GLU A 126 9.78 -12.41 -12.56
C GLU A 126 10.32 -13.56 -11.70
N SER A 127 9.80 -14.76 -11.91
CA SER A 127 10.11 -15.99 -11.16
C SER A 127 9.61 -16.11 -9.71
N VAL A 128 8.90 -15.10 -9.20
CA VAL A 128 8.29 -15.14 -7.86
C VAL A 128 6.88 -15.73 -7.95
N ASN A 129 6.45 -16.45 -6.91
CA ASN A 129 5.07 -16.93 -6.84
C ASN A 129 4.05 -15.77 -6.80
N PHE A 130 2.98 -15.86 -7.60
CA PHE A 130 1.97 -14.80 -7.71
C PHE A 130 1.34 -14.42 -6.37
N SER A 131 1.21 -15.36 -5.43
CA SER A 131 0.63 -15.11 -4.11
C SER A 131 1.49 -14.13 -3.30
N ILE A 132 2.82 -14.24 -3.40
CA ILE A 132 3.76 -13.36 -2.69
C ILE A 132 3.70 -11.96 -3.31
N VAL A 133 3.69 -11.89 -4.64
CA VAL A 133 3.61 -10.62 -5.38
C VAL A 133 2.31 -9.90 -5.04
N ALA A 134 1.17 -10.60 -5.10
CA ALA A 134 -0.13 -10.06 -4.73
C ALA A 134 -0.13 -9.51 -3.30
N GLN A 135 0.41 -10.27 -2.34
CA GLN A 135 0.53 -9.85 -0.95
C GLN A 135 1.39 -8.59 -0.78
N GLN A 136 2.50 -8.45 -1.53
CA GLN A 136 3.31 -7.23 -1.50
C GLN A 136 2.56 -6.00 -2.02
N PHE A 137 1.73 -6.14 -3.07
CA PHE A 137 0.89 -5.06 -3.56
C PHE A 137 -0.23 -4.72 -2.55
N GLU A 138 -0.86 -5.70 -1.92
CA GLU A 138 -1.85 -5.47 -0.85
C GLU A 138 -1.22 -4.79 0.37
N ASP A 139 -0.01 -5.20 0.77
CA ASP A 139 0.73 -4.63 1.90
C ASP A 139 1.21 -3.21 1.63
N ALA A 140 1.60 -2.90 0.38
CA ALA A 140 1.86 -1.53 -0.05
C ALA A 140 0.58 -0.68 0.05
N GLY A 141 -0.58 -1.31 -0.18
CA GLY A 141 -1.91 -0.78 0.05
C GLY A 141 -2.81 -0.83 -1.18
N PHE A 142 -2.36 -1.33 -2.32
CA PHE A 142 -3.19 -1.39 -3.53
C PHE A 142 -4.45 -2.23 -3.31
N SER A 143 -5.59 -1.76 -3.81
CA SER A 143 -6.89 -2.40 -3.60
C SER A 143 -7.46 -3.07 -4.85
N ASN A 144 -6.84 -2.87 -6.01
CA ASN A 144 -7.36 -3.31 -7.31
C ASN A 144 -6.36 -4.25 -7.99
N ILE A 145 -6.25 -5.48 -7.49
CA ILE A 145 -5.30 -6.49 -7.96
C ILE A 145 -6.08 -7.59 -8.69
N THR A 146 -5.65 -7.89 -9.92
CA THR A 146 -6.21 -8.93 -10.77
C THR A 146 -5.14 -9.97 -11.09
N LEU A 147 -5.46 -11.24 -10.84
CA LEU A 147 -4.61 -12.38 -11.17
C LEU A 147 -5.07 -12.93 -12.53
N THR A 148 -4.17 -12.91 -13.52
CA THR A 148 -4.44 -13.43 -14.87
C THR A 148 -3.63 -14.70 -15.11
N PRO A 149 -4.27 -15.87 -15.19
CA PRO A 149 -3.57 -17.11 -15.51
C PRO A 149 -3.11 -17.14 -16.97
N ILE A 150 -1.93 -17.70 -17.20
CA ILE A 150 -1.38 -18.03 -18.52
C ILE A 150 -1.30 -19.56 -18.57
N GLU A 151 -2.12 -20.14 -19.43
CA GLU A 151 -2.27 -21.59 -19.60
C GLU A 151 -1.24 -22.14 -20.60
N ASP A 152 0.04 -21.86 -20.39
CA ASP A 152 1.13 -22.24 -21.30
C ASP A 152 1.97 -23.42 -20.80
N LEU A 153 1.77 -23.85 -19.55
CA LEU A 153 2.46 -24.99 -18.97
C LEU A 153 1.99 -26.30 -19.60
N LYS A 154 2.78 -26.79 -20.56
CA LYS A 154 2.72 -28.18 -21.02
C LYS A 154 3.55 -29.05 -20.08
N PHE A 155 3.03 -30.21 -19.68
CA PHE A 155 3.75 -31.23 -18.92
C PHE A 155 5.15 -31.47 -19.53
N GLY A 156 6.20 -30.95 -18.88
CA GLY A 156 7.60 -31.19 -19.27
C GLY A 156 8.50 -29.98 -19.55
N ILE A 157 8.07 -28.73 -19.31
CA ILE A 157 8.95 -27.55 -19.37
C ILE A 157 9.31 -27.07 -17.95
N ILE A 158 10.50 -26.50 -17.79
CA ILE A 158 11.23 -26.22 -16.53
C ILE A 158 10.56 -25.14 -15.64
N THR A 159 9.54 -24.43 -16.14
CA THR A 159 8.80 -23.38 -15.41
C THR A 159 7.86 -23.97 -14.36
N LYS A 160 7.86 -23.36 -13.16
CA LYS A 160 7.05 -23.85 -12.03
C LYS A 160 5.63 -23.31 -12.11
N ASP A 161 4.68 -24.12 -11.62
CA ASP A 161 3.28 -23.70 -11.47
C ASP A 161 3.16 -22.53 -10.47
N GLY A 162 2.45 -21.48 -10.86
CA GLY A 162 2.23 -20.27 -10.06
C GLY A 162 3.35 -19.21 -10.15
N GLU A 163 4.32 -19.38 -11.04
CA GLU A 163 5.41 -18.43 -11.28
C GLU A 163 4.91 -17.19 -12.05
N VAL A 164 5.27 -15.98 -11.61
CA VAL A 164 4.88 -14.73 -12.29
C VAL A 164 5.74 -14.49 -13.52
N GLU A 165 5.10 -14.32 -14.67
CA GLU A 165 5.76 -13.90 -15.91
C GLU A 165 5.97 -12.39 -15.93
N LYS A 166 4.93 -11.63 -15.58
CA LYS A 166 4.99 -10.17 -15.60
C LYS A 166 3.92 -9.52 -14.73
N VAL A 167 4.20 -8.29 -14.32
CA VAL A 167 3.26 -7.42 -13.60
C VAL A 167 3.04 -6.15 -14.40
N THR A 168 1.78 -5.70 -14.49
CA THR A 168 1.43 -4.41 -15.09
C THR A 168 0.80 -3.49 -14.05
N VAL A 169 1.22 -2.23 -14.05
CA VAL A 169 0.67 -1.19 -13.18
C VAL A 169 0.00 -0.14 -14.06
N SER A 170 -1.32 -0.01 -13.93
CA SER A 170 -2.13 0.85 -14.81
C SER A 170 -1.95 0.52 -16.30
N GLY A 171 -1.74 -0.76 -16.65
CA GLY A 171 -1.51 -1.23 -18.02
C GLY A 171 -0.09 -1.02 -18.56
N ASN A 172 0.88 -0.60 -17.73
CA ASN A 172 2.28 -0.46 -18.13
C ASN A 172 3.13 -1.57 -17.51
N GLU A 173 3.93 -2.24 -18.33
CA GLU A 173 4.89 -3.31 -17.92
C GLU A 173 6.20 -2.72 -17.37
N GLU A 174 6.63 -1.55 -17.88
CA GLU A 174 7.84 -0.83 -17.46
C GLU A 174 7.52 0.32 -16.49
N TYR A 175 6.93 -0.02 -15.36
CA TYR A 175 6.59 0.98 -14.34
C TYR A 175 7.79 1.30 -13.43
N VAL A 176 7.82 2.51 -12.87
CA VAL A 176 8.98 3.05 -12.13
C VAL A 176 8.74 2.95 -10.62
N ILE A 177 9.67 2.35 -9.88
CA ILE A 177 9.56 2.09 -8.43
C ILE A 177 9.35 3.38 -7.62
N GLU A 178 10.04 4.46 -7.98
CA GLU A 178 9.98 5.74 -7.27
C GLU A 178 8.74 6.59 -7.61
N LYS A 179 7.93 6.15 -8.58
CA LYS A 179 6.75 6.88 -9.00
C LYS A 179 5.58 6.57 -8.05
N TRP A 180 4.85 7.63 -7.73
CA TRP A 180 3.64 7.56 -6.92
C TRP A 180 2.44 7.18 -7.80
N TYR A 181 1.74 6.11 -7.42
CA TYR A 181 0.54 5.62 -8.07
C TYR A 181 -0.65 5.77 -7.14
N ARG A 182 -1.87 5.90 -7.67
CA ARG A 182 -3.07 5.87 -6.83
C ARG A 182 -3.30 4.44 -6.33
N GLN A 183 -3.89 4.29 -5.14
CA GLN A 183 -4.21 3.00 -4.54
C GLN A 183 -5.15 2.11 -5.40
N ASP A 184 -6.00 2.74 -6.20
CA ASP A 184 -7.06 2.12 -6.99
C ASP A 184 -6.67 1.79 -8.44
N VAL A 185 -5.42 2.07 -8.82
CA VAL A 185 -4.95 1.70 -10.18
C VAL A 185 -5.00 0.19 -10.36
N PRO A 186 -5.38 -0.29 -11.56
CA PRO A 186 -5.42 -1.72 -11.82
C PRO A 186 -4.00 -2.28 -11.84
N ILE A 187 -3.77 -3.30 -11.02
CA ILE A 187 -2.56 -4.11 -10.98
C ILE A 187 -2.92 -5.47 -11.59
N ASN A 188 -2.34 -5.83 -12.73
CA ASN A 188 -2.52 -7.18 -13.28
C ASN A 188 -1.22 -7.96 -13.14
N ILE A 189 -1.32 -9.13 -12.49
CA ILE A 189 -0.23 -10.08 -12.31
C ILE A 189 -0.51 -11.26 -13.22
N TYR A 190 0.39 -11.52 -14.16
CA TYR A 190 0.31 -12.62 -15.11
C TYR A 190 1.18 -13.76 -14.60
N TYR A 191 0.60 -14.94 -14.44
CA TYR A 191 1.30 -16.10 -13.87
C TYR A 191 1.03 -17.37 -14.65
N HIS A 192 2.03 -18.24 -14.70
CA HIS A 192 1.95 -19.54 -15.36
C HIS A 192 1.09 -20.50 -14.55
N THR A 193 0.14 -21.18 -15.21
CA THR A 193 -0.69 -22.24 -14.60
C THR A 193 -0.92 -23.36 -15.60
N PHE A 194 -1.19 -24.56 -15.10
CA PHE A 194 -1.69 -25.64 -15.94
C PHE A 194 -3.09 -25.32 -16.47
N GLU A 195 -3.40 -25.77 -17.70
CA GLU A 195 -4.77 -25.78 -18.20
C GLU A 195 -5.66 -26.50 -17.18
N PRO A 196 -6.77 -25.90 -16.72
CA PRO A 196 -7.69 -26.59 -15.83
C PRO A 196 -8.26 -27.81 -16.58
N GLU A 197 -8.11 -29.01 -16.00
CA GLU A 197 -8.73 -30.22 -16.54
C GLU A 197 -10.24 -29.96 -16.77
N LYS A 198 -10.68 -30.08 -18.02
CA LYS A 198 -12.09 -29.92 -18.44
C LYS A 198 -12.96 -31.10 -18.04
#